data_AF-A0A0B4I4M0-F1
#
_entry.id   AF-A0A0B4I4M0-F1
#
_cell.length_a   1.000
_cell.length_b   1.000
_cell.length_c   1.000
_cell.angle_alpha   90.00
_cell.angle_beta   90.00
_cell.angle_gamma   90.00
#
_symmetry.space_group_name_H-M   'P 1'
#
loop_
_entity.id
_entity.type
_entity.pdbx_description
1 polymer ?
#
loop_
_entity_poly.entity_id
_entity_poly.type
_entity_poly.pdbx_seq_one_letter_code
_entity_poly.pdbx_strand_id
1 'polypeptide(L)'
;MKRQEIKAKNLVMEAGKRATRDSQRQVQAQREVRVFAQELIRCRKMSARLITSKAQLSSVQMQVNEAFMTRKIEGSIRVSVGIMRHVNSLIRVPELAGTMQELSKELMKAGIMEEMVGENLPDDSLAELEGETAEEDVDKVLQEILRDGAATTRKLSTTLAAPGSIVATPQKEEEQGEFEEDTEMMMDQMQNRLEALRS
;
A
#
# COMPACT_ATOMS: atom_id res chain seq x y z
N MET A 1 9.57 -0.26 -1.72
CA MET A 1 8.80 -0.81 -0.58
C MET A 1 8.40 -2.27 -0.76
N LYS A 2 7.49 -2.66 -1.68
CA LYS A 2 7.09 -4.10 -1.84
C LYS A 2 8.28 -5.07 -1.98
N ARG A 3 9.31 -4.70 -2.75
CA ARG A 3 10.56 -5.48 -2.89
C ARG A 3 11.33 -5.65 -1.58
N GLN A 4 11.36 -4.62 -0.73
CA GLN A 4 12.04 -4.67 0.58
C GLN A 4 11.26 -5.54 1.57
N GLU A 5 9.92 -5.45 1.57
CA GLU A 5 9.07 -6.32 2.38
C GLU A 5 9.23 -7.80 1.98
N ILE A 6 9.21 -8.11 0.68
CA ILE A 6 9.47 -9.47 0.18
C ILE A 6 10.85 -9.96 0.58
N LYS A 7 11.88 -9.10 0.48
CA LYS A 7 13.24 -9.44 0.90
C LYS A 7 13.31 -9.73 2.41
N ALA A 8 12.70 -8.90 3.25
CA ALA A 8 12.64 -9.10 4.69
C ALA A 8 11.88 -10.40 5.05
N LYS A 9 10.75 -10.67 4.40
CA LYS A 9 9.99 -11.93 4.56
C LYS A 9 10.83 -13.15 4.21
N ASN A 10 11.61 -13.09 3.11
CA ASN A 10 12.50 -14.17 2.72
C ASN A 10 13.64 -14.40 3.72
N LEU A 11 14.22 -13.32 4.27
CA LEU A 11 15.25 -13.40 5.30
C LEU A 11 14.73 -14.03 6.61
N VAL A 12 13.50 -13.71 7.01
CA VAL A 12 12.83 -14.37 8.15
C VAL A 12 12.69 -15.88 7.90
N MET A 13 12.24 -16.26 6.71
CA MET A 13 12.06 -17.68 6.34
C MET A 13 13.38 -18.46 6.28
N GLU A 14 14.43 -17.85 5.75
CA GLU A 14 15.76 -18.46 5.67
C GLU A 14 16.41 -18.60 7.05
N ALA A 15 16.31 -17.58 7.90
CA ALA A 15 16.75 -17.63 9.29
C ALA A 15 15.97 -18.68 10.09
N GLY A 16 14.66 -18.79 9.88
CA GLY A 16 13.81 -19.81 10.50
C GLY A 16 14.21 -21.23 10.12
N LYS A 17 14.54 -21.47 8.84
CA LYS A 17 15.06 -22.78 8.37
C LYS A 17 16.43 -23.10 8.95
N ARG A 18 17.31 -22.10 9.10
CA ARG A 18 18.63 -22.30 9.76
C ARG A 18 18.46 -22.63 11.24
N ALA A 19 17.50 -22.02 11.92
CA ALA A 19 17.20 -22.29 13.33
C ALA A 19 16.71 -23.72 13.58
N THR A 20 16.02 -24.35 12.62
CA THR A 20 15.54 -25.73 12.76
C THR A 20 16.57 -26.78 12.33
N ARG A 21 17.50 -26.43 11.43
CA ARG A 21 18.47 -27.37 10.85
C ARG A 21 19.79 -27.44 11.62
N ASP A 22 20.28 -26.32 12.15
CA ASP A 22 21.59 -26.25 12.81
C ASP A 22 21.46 -26.07 14.33
N SER A 23 21.52 -27.19 15.07
CA SER A 23 21.38 -27.19 16.54
C SER A 23 22.43 -26.32 17.26
N GLN A 24 23.66 -26.26 16.77
CA GLN A 24 24.74 -25.46 17.38
C GLN A 24 24.54 -23.93 17.22
N ARG A 25 23.77 -23.49 16.22
CA ARG A 25 23.53 -22.06 15.92
C ARG A 25 22.07 -21.66 16.19
N GLN A 26 21.28 -22.54 16.78
CA GLN A 26 19.84 -22.34 16.99
C GLN A 26 19.52 -21.06 17.77
N VAL A 27 20.24 -20.77 18.85
CA VAL A 27 20.01 -19.57 19.68
C VAL A 27 20.29 -18.29 18.87
N GLN A 28 21.36 -18.28 18.06
CA GLN A 28 21.70 -17.13 17.23
C GLN A 28 20.70 -16.95 16.09
N ALA A 29 20.31 -18.04 15.42
CA ALA A 29 19.32 -18.01 14.35
C ALA A 29 17.93 -17.56 14.85
N GLN A 30 17.52 -17.94 16.07
CA GLN A 30 16.28 -17.46 16.69
C GLN A 30 16.31 -15.95 16.97
N ARG A 31 17.46 -15.41 17.40
CA ARG A 31 17.63 -13.96 17.55
C ARG A 31 17.56 -13.23 16.21
N GLU A 32 18.20 -13.76 15.17
CA GLU A 32 18.13 -13.21 13.80
C GLU A 32 16.69 -13.18 13.28
N VAL A 33 15.91 -14.25 13.47
CA VAL A 33 14.49 -14.33 13.10
C VAL A 33 13.68 -13.19 13.73
N ARG A 34 13.88 -12.92 15.03
CA ARG A 34 13.19 -11.84 15.74
C ARG A 34 13.58 -10.46 15.20
N VAL A 35 14.87 -10.22 14.98
CA VAL A 35 15.36 -8.95 14.40
C VAL A 35 14.77 -8.71 13.00
N PHE A 36 14.75 -9.73 12.15
CA PHE A 36 14.17 -9.60 10.81
C PHE A 36 12.65 -9.41 10.84
N ALA A 37 11.95 -10.00 11.81
CA ALA A 37 10.52 -9.80 12.00
C ALA A 37 10.19 -8.37 12.47
N GLN A 38 10.99 -7.82 13.40
CA GLN A 38 10.87 -6.41 13.80
C GLN A 38 11.08 -5.47 12.61
N GLU A 39 12.09 -5.74 11.77
CA GLU A 39 12.36 -4.94 10.57
C GLU A 39 11.23 -5.05 9.53
N LEU A 40 10.60 -6.22 9.40
CA LEU A 40 9.41 -6.39 8.57
C LEU A 40 8.25 -5.52 9.06
N ILE A 41 8.00 -5.47 10.37
CA ILE A 41 6.95 -4.62 10.97
C ILE A 41 7.23 -3.14 10.66
N ARG A 42 8.47 -2.68 10.86
CA ARG A 42 8.88 -1.31 10.51
C ARG A 42 8.66 -1.00 9.04
N CYS A 43 9.06 -1.92 8.15
CA CYS A 43 8.84 -1.78 6.72
C CYS A 43 7.34 -1.65 6.37
N ARG A 44 6.47 -2.45 7.01
CA ARG A 44 5.01 -2.40 6.83
C ARG A 44 4.43 -1.08 7.33
N LYS A 45 4.79 -0.63 8.54
CA LYS A 45 4.37 0.67 9.11
C LYS A 45 4.77 1.84 8.20
N MET A 46 6.03 1.85 7.75
CA MET A 46 6.53 2.88 6.82
C MET A 46 5.79 2.85 5.48
N SER A 47 5.48 1.67 4.94
CA SER A 47 4.68 1.52 3.71
C SER A 47 3.26 2.08 3.90
N ALA A 48 2.59 1.75 5.00
CA ALA A 48 1.27 2.27 5.33
C ALA A 48 1.28 3.80 5.43
N ARG A 49 2.26 4.38 6.14
CA ARG A 49 2.44 5.83 6.25
C ARG A 49 2.63 6.50 4.89
N LEU A 50 3.43 5.93 4.00
CA LEU A 50 3.63 6.48 2.66
C LEU A 50 2.36 6.43 1.81
N ILE A 51 1.55 5.37 1.94
CA ILE A 51 0.26 5.26 1.26
C ILE A 51 -0.70 6.34 1.76
N THR A 52 -0.79 6.52 3.09
CA THR A 52 -1.61 7.59 3.69
C THR A 52 -1.12 8.97 3.25
N SER A 53 0.18 9.21 3.26
CA SER A 53 0.78 10.48 2.82
C SER A 53 0.48 10.75 1.34
N LYS A 54 0.54 9.72 0.48
CA LYS A 54 0.15 9.83 -0.94
C LYS A 54 -1.32 10.23 -1.07
N ALA A 55 -2.22 9.59 -0.33
CA ALA A 55 -3.64 9.91 -0.36
C ALA A 55 -3.92 11.35 0.12
N GLN A 56 -3.24 11.78 1.19
CA GLN A 56 -3.33 13.15 1.70
C GLN A 56 -2.85 14.17 0.65
N LEU A 57 -1.74 13.92 -0.04
CA LEU A 57 -1.27 14.77 -1.15
C LEU A 57 -2.30 14.87 -2.28
N SER A 58 -2.88 13.75 -2.69
CA SER A 58 -3.94 13.75 -3.71
C SER A 58 -5.17 14.54 -3.25
N SER A 59 -5.53 14.46 -1.97
CA SER A 59 -6.62 15.26 -1.41
C SER A 59 -6.31 16.76 -1.42
N VAL A 60 -5.09 17.16 -1.03
CA VAL A 60 -4.62 18.55 -1.13
C VAL A 60 -4.71 19.04 -2.57
N GLN A 61 -4.21 18.27 -3.53
CA GLN A 61 -4.26 18.64 -4.95
C GLN A 61 -5.71 18.88 -5.42
N MET A 62 -6.64 18.00 -5.06
CA MET A 62 -8.04 18.12 -5.44
C MET A 62 -8.69 19.37 -4.83
N GLN A 63 -8.51 19.58 -3.52
CA GLN A 63 -9.10 20.71 -2.80
C GLN A 63 -8.52 22.06 -3.22
N VAL A 64 -7.22 22.11 -3.52
CA VAL A 64 -6.57 23.32 -4.05
C VAL A 64 -7.12 23.64 -5.46
N ASN A 65 -7.25 22.63 -6.32
CA ASN A 65 -7.84 22.82 -7.65
C ASN A 65 -9.29 23.30 -7.57
N GLU A 66 -10.09 22.70 -6.66
CA GLU A 66 -11.46 23.14 -6.39
C GLU A 66 -11.49 24.62 -6.00
N ALA A 67 -10.66 25.03 -5.03
CA ALA A 67 -10.59 26.42 -4.57
C ALA A 67 -10.26 27.40 -5.72
N PHE A 68 -9.35 27.02 -6.62
CA PHE A 68 -9.04 27.83 -7.80
C PHE A 68 -10.18 27.88 -8.83
N MET A 69 -10.91 26.78 -9.03
CA MET A 69 -12.05 26.75 -9.95
C MET A 69 -13.23 27.55 -9.41
N THR A 70 -13.56 27.41 -8.12
CA THR A 70 -14.57 28.22 -7.45
C THR A 70 -14.25 29.71 -7.58
N ARG A 71 -12.98 30.11 -7.40
CA ARG A 71 -12.55 31.49 -7.63
C ARG A 71 -12.81 31.98 -9.06
N LYS A 72 -12.57 31.14 -10.07
CA LYS A 72 -12.81 31.50 -11.47
C LYS A 72 -14.29 31.66 -11.81
N ILE A 73 -15.15 30.85 -11.20
CA ILE A 73 -16.59 30.82 -11.48
C ILE A 73 -17.33 31.87 -10.65
N GLU A 74 -17.11 31.89 -9.34
CA GLU A 74 -17.87 32.69 -8.37
C GLU A 74 -17.16 34.01 -8.02
N GLY A 75 -15.91 34.19 -8.42
CA GLY A 75 -15.08 35.34 -8.04
C GLY A 75 -14.61 35.34 -6.58
N SER A 76 -15.11 34.40 -5.76
CA SER A 76 -14.78 34.26 -4.35
C SER A 76 -13.91 33.03 -4.09
N ILE A 77 -13.00 33.13 -3.12
CA ILE A 77 -12.17 32.00 -2.67
C ILE A 77 -12.84 31.38 -1.45
N ARG A 78 -13.03 30.06 -1.48
CA ARG A 78 -13.47 29.31 -0.31
C ARG A 78 -12.26 28.91 0.53
N VAL A 79 -12.24 29.36 1.78
CA VAL A 79 -11.25 28.92 2.78
C VAL A 79 -11.54 27.46 3.13
N SER A 80 -10.50 26.61 3.11
CA SER A 80 -10.65 25.19 3.42
C SER A 80 -9.79 24.74 4.61
N VAL A 81 -10.48 24.41 5.70
CA VAL A 81 -9.88 23.78 6.90
C VAL A 81 -9.34 22.37 6.58
N GLY A 82 -9.92 21.68 5.58
CA GLY A 82 -9.48 20.35 5.16
C GLY A 82 -8.07 20.33 4.55
N ILE A 83 -7.73 21.36 3.76
CA ILE A 83 -6.39 21.48 3.15
C ILE A 83 -5.34 21.64 4.24
N MET A 84 -5.63 22.48 5.25
CA MET A 84 -4.71 22.74 6.37
C MET A 84 -4.34 21.45 7.12
N ARG A 85 -5.33 20.60 7.43
CA ARG A 85 -5.09 19.34 8.14
C ARG A 85 -4.17 18.41 7.35
N HIS A 86 -4.44 18.24 6.06
CA HIS A 86 -3.61 17.39 5.20
C HIS A 86 -2.19 17.96 5.05
N VAL A 87 -2.05 19.27 4.85
CA VAL A 87 -0.74 19.92 4.77
C VAL A 87 0.04 19.78 6.08
N ASN A 88 -0.59 19.93 7.25
CA ASN A 88 0.07 19.74 8.54
C ASN A 88 0.59 18.31 8.73
N SER A 89 -0.22 17.31 8.36
CA SER A 89 0.19 15.90 8.38
C SER A 89 1.38 15.64 7.45
N LEU A 90 1.37 16.25 6.27
CA LEU A 90 2.43 16.08 5.26
C LEU A 90 3.75 16.78 5.63
N ILE A 91 3.70 17.90 6.36
CA ILE A 91 4.91 18.58 6.87
C ILE A 91 5.72 17.67 7.80
N ARG A 92 5.07 16.71 8.47
CA ARG A 92 5.73 15.76 9.38
C ARG A 92 6.47 14.65 8.63
N VAL A 93 6.29 14.53 7.32
CA VAL A 93 7.10 13.65 6.46
C VAL A 93 8.39 14.41 6.12
N PRO A 94 9.56 13.98 6.61
CA PRO A 94 10.81 14.74 6.48
C PRO A 94 11.13 15.11 5.03
N GLU A 95 10.84 14.22 4.08
CA GLU A 95 11.08 14.43 2.66
C GLU A 95 10.15 15.47 2.02
N LEU A 96 9.01 15.77 2.64
CA LEU A 96 8.01 16.74 2.17
C LEU A 96 7.96 18.02 2.99
N ALA A 97 8.64 18.06 4.14
CA ALA A 97 8.54 19.15 5.12
C ALA A 97 8.79 20.53 4.49
N GLY A 98 9.88 20.68 3.74
CA GLY A 98 10.23 21.96 3.12
C GLY A 98 9.21 22.43 2.09
N THR A 99 8.85 21.56 1.13
CA THR A 99 7.93 21.92 0.05
C THR A 99 6.49 22.14 0.53
N MET A 100 6.05 21.39 1.55
CA MET A 100 4.71 21.56 2.13
C MET A 100 4.61 22.82 3.01
N GLN A 101 5.69 23.24 3.67
CA GLN A 101 5.75 24.52 4.37
C GLN A 101 5.67 25.71 3.40
N GLU A 102 6.36 25.62 2.26
CA GLU A 102 6.27 26.64 1.20
C GLU A 102 4.85 26.71 0.63
N LEU A 103 4.27 25.56 0.26
CA LEU A 103 2.89 25.46 -0.20
C LEU A 103 1.90 26.06 0.82
N SER A 104 2.05 25.74 2.10
CA SER A 104 1.20 26.30 3.17
C SER A 104 1.23 27.83 3.19
N LYS A 105 2.43 28.43 3.10
CA LYS A 105 2.60 29.89 3.07
C LYS A 105 1.97 30.52 1.83
N GLU A 106 2.09 29.88 0.66
CA GLU A 106 1.48 30.37 -0.58
C GLU A 106 -0.05 30.29 -0.53
N LEU A 107 -0.61 29.18 -0.04
CA LEU A 107 -2.05 29.00 0.12
C LEU A 107 -2.66 29.98 1.14
N MET A 108 -1.92 30.30 2.19
CA MET A 108 -2.30 31.34 3.16
C MET A 108 -2.31 32.73 2.52
N LYS A 109 -1.26 33.10 1.77
CA LYS A 109 -1.21 34.36 1.01
C LYS A 109 -2.32 34.46 -0.04
N ALA A 110 -2.68 33.34 -0.65
CA ALA A 110 -3.76 33.27 -1.62
C ALA A 110 -5.16 33.36 -1.00
N GLY A 111 -5.29 33.37 0.34
CA GLY A 111 -6.56 33.37 1.03
C GLY A 111 -7.34 32.05 0.91
N ILE A 112 -6.68 30.96 0.49
CA ILE A 112 -7.27 29.62 0.39
C ILE A 112 -7.22 28.91 1.75
N MET A 113 -6.24 29.26 2.57
CA MET A 113 -5.99 28.70 3.89
C MET A 113 -5.94 29.84 4.92
N GLU A 114 -6.55 29.64 6.08
CA GLU A 114 -6.54 30.61 7.18
C GLU A 114 -5.57 30.17 8.29
N GLU A 115 -5.02 31.13 9.03
CA GLU A 115 -4.14 30.87 10.16
C GLU A 115 -4.95 30.30 11.33
N MET A 116 -5.11 28.97 11.35
CA MET A 116 -5.67 28.28 12.51
C MET A 116 -4.61 28.28 13.62
N VAL A 117 -4.72 29.21 14.56
CA VAL A 117 -3.91 29.22 15.78
C VAL A 117 -4.31 28.02 16.64
N GLY A 118 -3.44 27.02 16.70
CA GLY A 118 -3.51 25.97 17.71
C GLY A 118 -4.54 24.88 17.47
N GLU A 119 -4.25 23.97 16.54
CA GLU A 119 -4.60 22.57 16.74
C GLU A 119 -3.30 21.78 16.78
N ASN A 120 -2.77 21.59 18.00
CA ASN A 120 -1.84 20.50 18.26
C ASN A 120 -2.65 19.21 18.09
N LEU A 121 -2.79 18.74 16.84
CA LEU A 121 -3.37 17.43 16.59
C LEU A 121 -2.37 16.42 17.16
N PRO A 122 -2.70 15.71 18.27
CA PRO A 122 -1.86 14.62 18.73
C PRO A 122 -1.89 13.58 17.61
N ASP A 123 -0.72 13.28 17.09
CA ASP A 123 -0.59 12.26 16.05
C ASP A 123 0.21 11.12 16.67
N ASP A 124 -0.52 10.17 17.24
CA ASP A 124 0.02 8.92 17.80
C ASP A 124 0.90 8.17 16.79
N SER A 125 0.74 8.45 15.49
CA SER A 125 1.42 7.72 14.43
C SER A 125 2.94 7.96 14.37
N LEU A 126 3.46 9.09 14.90
CA LEU A 126 4.90 9.31 14.99
C LEU A 126 5.51 8.62 16.23
N ALA A 127 4.79 8.61 17.35
CA ALA A 127 5.20 7.92 18.57
C ALA A 127 5.21 6.39 18.39
N GLU A 128 4.30 5.85 17.57
CA GLU A 128 4.20 4.42 17.27
C GLU A 128 5.38 3.81 16.49
N LEU A 129 6.23 4.63 15.86
CA LEU A 129 7.38 4.15 15.09
C LEU A 129 8.65 4.02 15.95
N GLU A 130 8.80 4.90 16.93
CA GLU A 130 9.90 4.87 17.92
C GLU A 130 9.60 3.98 19.12
N GLY A 131 8.32 3.65 19.36
CA GLY A 131 7.92 2.66 20.34
C GLY A 131 8.54 1.29 20.07
N GLU A 132 9.02 0.64 21.13
CA GLU A 132 9.45 -0.74 21.08
C GLU A 132 8.32 -1.61 20.48
N THR A 133 8.59 -2.27 19.34
CA THR A 133 7.63 -3.20 18.74
C THR A 133 7.31 -4.27 19.77
N ALA A 134 6.05 -4.31 20.24
CA ALA A 134 5.63 -5.25 21.25
C ALA A 134 6.01 -6.68 20.84
N GLU A 135 6.56 -7.47 21.76
CA GLU A 135 6.95 -8.86 21.47
C GLU A 135 5.76 -9.65 20.91
N GLU A 136 4.54 -9.35 21.36
CA GLU A 136 3.30 -9.92 20.83
C GLU A 136 3.10 -9.69 19.33
N ASP A 137 3.45 -8.50 18.82
CA ASP A 137 3.30 -8.18 17.40
C ASP A 137 4.36 -8.90 16.55
N VAL A 138 5.56 -9.07 17.11
CA VAL A 138 6.62 -9.89 16.50
C VAL A 138 6.15 -11.34 16.37
N ASP A 139 5.58 -11.89 17.44
CA ASP A 139 5.08 -13.27 17.44
C ASP A 139 3.90 -13.48 16.47
N LYS A 140 2.97 -12.52 16.39
CA LYS A 140 1.88 -12.54 15.39
C LYS A 140 2.42 -12.59 13.97
N VAL A 141 3.40 -11.73 13.66
CA VAL A 141 4.02 -11.66 12.33
C VAL A 141 4.79 -12.93 12.01
N LEU A 142 5.49 -13.52 12.98
CA LEU A 142 6.16 -14.81 12.78
C LEU A 142 5.17 -15.92 12.48
N GLN A 143 4.03 -15.97 13.19
CA GLN A 143 2.97 -16.94 12.90
C GLN A 143 2.35 -16.73 11.50
N GLU A 144 2.11 -15.49 11.10
CA GLU A 144 1.64 -15.14 9.76
C GLU A 144 2.62 -15.64 8.69
N ILE A 145 3.91 -15.35 8.85
CA ILE A 145 4.96 -15.75 7.90
C ILE A 145 5.10 -17.27 7.85
N LEU A 146 4.98 -17.99 8.96
CA LEU A 146 5.03 -19.45 8.97
C LEU A 146 3.83 -20.08 8.23
N ARG A 147 2.62 -19.52 8.41
CA ARG A 147 1.42 -19.94 7.68
C ARG A 147 1.56 -19.67 6.17
N ASP A 148 1.97 -18.46 5.82
CA ASP A 148 2.22 -18.06 4.43
C ASP A 148 3.38 -18.83 3.80
N GLY A 149 4.41 -19.11 4.59
CA GLY A 149 5.60 -19.86 4.21
C GLY A 149 5.26 -21.30 3.84
N ALA A 150 4.37 -21.96 4.60
CA ALA A 150 3.85 -23.29 4.29
C ALA A 150 2.98 -23.31 3.01
N ALA A 151 2.23 -22.23 2.75
CA ALA A 151 1.48 -22.07 1.51
C ALA A 151 2.40 -21.79 0.29
N THR A 152 3.46 -21.01 0.50
CA THR A 152 4.42 -20.61 -0.54
C THR A 152 5.38 -21.74 -0.90
N THR A 153 5.84 -22.53 0.08
CA THR A 153 6.64 -23.75 -0.18
C THR A 153 5.84 -24.78 -0.97
N ARG A 154 4.54 -24.96 -0.67
CA ARG A 154 3.64 -25.83 -1.45
C ARG A 154 3.51 -25.39 -2.91
N LYS A 155 3.35 -24.08 -3.16
CA LYS A 155 3.28 -23.51 -4.52
C LYS A 155 4.61 -23.69 -5.29
N LEU A 156 5.75 -23.46 -4.63
CA LEU A 156 7.08 -23.65 -5.23
C LEU A 156 7.42 -25.11 -5.53
N SER A 157 6.97 -26.05 -4.69
CA SER A 157 7.16 -27.49 -4.94
C SER A 157 6.32 -28.01 -6.10
N THR A 158 5.16 -27.39 -6.40
CA THR A 158 4.36 -27.73 -7.59
C THR A 158 4.97 -27.16 -8.87
N THR A 159 5.69 -26.04 -8.81
CA THR A 159 6.35 -25.43 -10.00
C THR A 159 7.71 -26.05 -10.35
N LEU A 160 8.32 -26.84 -9.46
CA LEU A 160 9.64 -27.46 -9.70
C LEU A 160 9.56 -28.92 -10.18
N ALA A 161 8.35 -29.44 -10.42
CA ALA A 161 8.11 -30.80 -10.91
C ALA A 161 7.66 -30.82 -12.38
N ALA A 162 8.45 -30.24 -13.28
CA ALA A 162 8.40 -30.57 -14.71
C ALA A 162 9.68 -30.11 -15.44
N PRO A 163 10.61 -31.02 -15.77
CA PRO A 163 11.66 -30.74 -16.73
C PRO A 163 11.21 -31.16 -18.14
N GLY A 164 11.35 -30.26 -19.10
CA GLY A 164 11.50 -30.61 -20.52
C GLY A 164 10.33 -30.25 -21.43
N SER A 165 10.38 -29.06 -22.04
CA SER A 165 10.47 -28.96 -23.50
C SER A 165 10.74 -27.49 -23.86
N ILE A 166 11.88 -27.29 -24.52
CA ILE A 166 12.30 -26.02 -25.12
C ILE A 166 11.99 -26.16 -26.60
N VAL A 167 11.08 -25.35 -27.13
CA VAL A 167 11.10 -24.97 -28.55
C VAL A 167 10.76 -23.48 -28.61
N ALA A 168 11.78 -22.68 -28.93
CA ALA A 168 11.71 -21.32 -29.45
C ALA A 168 11.21 -21.39 -30.92
N THR A 169 10.49 -20.46 -31.57
CA THR A 169 10.47 -18.98 -31.64
C THR A 169 9.42 -18.62 -32.76
N PRO A 170 9.20 -17.37 -33.22
CA PRO A 170 8.33 -16.31 -32.66
C PRO A 170 7.30 -15.74 -33.70
N GLN A 171 6.21 -15.06 -33.29
CA GLN A 171 5.66 -13.85 -33.97
C GLN A 171 4.32 -13.37 -33.39
N LYS A 172 4.28 -12.04 -33.17
CA LYS A 172 3.17 -11.06 -33.32
C LYS A 172 1.93 -11.07 -32.41
N GLU A 173 1.81 -9.93 -31.71
CA GLU A 173 0.66 -9.03 -31.49
C GLU A 173 -0.78 -9.51 -31.73
N GLU A 174 -1.65 -9.01 -30.83
CA GLU A 174 -3.13 -8.95 -30.82
C GLU A 174 -3.86 -10.06 -30.04
N GLU A 175 -4.38 -9.70 -28.86
CA GLU A 175 -5.60 -10.31 -28.29
C GLU A 175 -6.29 -9.29 -27.35
N GLN A 176 -7.03 -8.37 -27.96
CA GLN A 176 -8.32 -7.92 -27.45
C GLN A 176 -9.34 -8.95 -27.97
N GLY A 177 -9.83 -9.86 -27.14
CA GLY A 177 -10.66 -10.96 -27.65
C GLY A 177 -11.46 -11.78 -26.64
N GLU A 178 -11.55 -11.39 -25.36
CA GLU A 178 -12.27 -12.19 -24.35
C GLU A 178 -13.52 -11.49 -23.76
N PHE A 179 -13.98 -10.37 -24.33
CA PHE A 179 -15.18 -9.67 -23.83
C PHE A 179 -16.43 -9.78 -24.71
N GLU A 180 -16.36 -10.34 -25.92
CA GLU A 180 -17.52 -10.38 -26.83
C GLU A 180 -18.39 -11.65 -26.67
N GLU A 181 -17.80 -12.84 -26.49
CA GLU A 181 -18.56 -14.10 -26.35
C GLU A 181 -19.47 -14.11 -25.10
N ASP A 182 -19.05 -13.48 -24.01
CA ASP A 182 -19.82 -13.42 -22.76
C ASP A 182 -21.04 -12.48 -22.89
N THR A 183 -21.00 -11.50 -23.80
CA THR A 183 -22.12 -10.57 -24.04
C THR A 183 -23.19 -11.17 -24.95
N GLU A 184 -22.83 -11.96 -25.96
CA GLU A 184 -23.79 -12.64 -26.83
C GLU A 184 -24.57 -13.73 -26.08
N MET A 185 -23.88 -14.55 -25.28
CA MET A 185 -24.55 -15.56 -24.45
C MET A 185 -25.51 -14.94 -23.41
N MET A 186 -25.17 -13.76 -22.88
CA MET A 186 -26.03 -13.05 -21.93
C MET A 186 -27.26 -12.41 -22.61
N MET A 187 -27.13 -11.94 -23.85
CA MET A 187 -28.24 -11.37 -24.63
C MET A 187 -29.23 -12.45 -25.09
N ASP A 188 -28.76 -13.63 -25.47
CA ASP A 188 -29.62 -14.75 -25.87
C ASP A 188 -30.45 -15.29 -24.68
N GLN A 189 -29.84 -15.30 -23.49
CA GLN A 189 -30.52 -15.67 -22.25
C GLN A 189 -31.61 -14.65 -21.84
N MET A 190 -31.45 -13.37 -22.19
CA MET A 190 -32.48 -12.34 -21.99
C MET A 190 -33.62 -12.44 -23.01
N GLN A 191 -33.34 -12.79 -24.27
CA GLN A 191 -34.35 -12.97 -25.31
C GLN A 191 -35.30 -14.14 -25.00
N ASN A 192 -34.75 -15.29 -24.60
CA ASN A 192 -35.54 -16.46 -24.21
C ASN A 192 -36.47 -16.19 -23.00
N ARG A 193 -36.05 -15.33 -22.06
CA ARG A 193 -36.90 -14.93 -20.93
C ARG A 193 -38.06 -14.01 -21.34
N LEU A 194 -37.86 -13.17 -22.35
CA LEU A 194 -38.90 -12.26 -22.84
C LEU A 194 -39.94 -13.00 -23.69
N GLU A 195 -39.52 -14.00 -24.48
CA GLU A 195 -40.46 -14.84 -25.24
C GLU A 195 -41.34 -15.71 -24.33
N ALA A 196 -40.80 -16.21 -23.21
CA ALA A 196 -41.56 -16.96 -22.22
C ALA A 196 -42.67 -16.14 -21.51
N LEU A 197 -42.60 -14.81 -21.58
CA LEU A 197 -43.63 -13.89 -21.05
C LEU A 197 -44.60 -13.39 -22.13
N ARG A 198 -44.40 -13.79 -23.39
CA ARG A 198 -45.24 -13.42 -24.53
C ARG A 198 -46.20 -14.55 -24.97
N SER A 199 -46.29 -15.63 -24.19
CA SER A 199 -47.31 -16.68 -24.34
C SER A 199 -48.32 -16.66 -23.20
#